data_AF-A0A519Y0R8-F1
#
_entry.id   AF-A0A519Y0R8-F1
#
_cell.length_a   1.000
_cell.length_b   1.000
_cell.length_c   1.000
_cell.angle_alpha   90.00
_cell.angle_beta   90.00
_cell.angle_gamma   90.00
#
_symmetry.space_group_name_H-M   'P 1'
#
loop_
_entity.id
_entity.type
_entity.pdbx_description
1 polymer ?
#
loop_
_entity_poly.entity_id
_entity_poly.type
_entity_poly.pdbx_seq_one_letter_code
_entity_poly.pdbx_strand_id
1 'polypeptide(L)'
;MAAADCITLPYAATGAFSGLLTDYLAQKPALAPFYHRFPELAAFQAQIDEKQASYSPEARQRLVADLRAQYAELGAEVPPAVAANLDLLARDTTFTITTGHQLNLFTGPLYFVYKIVTAIKLSQELKAAYPAYDFVPVYWLATEDHDFAEINSFPLFGKTYSWAGPGGAAGLGGPVGRLSLQGLEEELLS
;
A
#
# COMPACT_ATOMS: atom_id res chain seq x y z
N MET A 1 17.62 -5.17 30.27
CA MET A 1 16.22 -4.80 29.96
C MET A 1 15.42 -6.10 30.03
N ALA A 2 14.53 -6.24 31.01
CA ALA A 2 13.67 -7.43 31.08
C ALA A 2 12.77 -7.45 29.84
N ALA A 3 12.77 -8.56 29.09
CA ALA A 3 11.80 -8.79 28.04
C ALA A 3 10.41 -8.70 28.70
N ALA A 4 9.55 -7.84 28.19
CA ALA A 4 8.16 -7.83 28.63
C ALA A 4 7.58 -9.23 28.35
N ASP A 5 6.95 -9.84 29.35
CA ASP A 5 6.18 -11.08 29.18
C ASP A 5 5.03 -10.80 28.21
N CYS A 6 5.28 -11.01 26.93
CA CYS A 6 4.31 -10.81 25.87
C CYS A 6 3.53 -12.11 25.69
N ILE A 7 2.25 -12.09 26.06
CA ILE A 7 1.33 -13.18 25.74
C ILE A 7 0.89 -12.98 24.28
N THR A 8 1.37 -13.84 23.39
CA THR A 8 0.91 -13.87 22.00
C THR A 8 -0.33 -14.74 21.90
N LEU A 9 -1.44 -14.19 21.37
CA LEU A 9 -2.65 -14.95 21.06
C LEU A 9 -2.62 -15.41 19.59
N PRO A 10 -2.73 -16.71 19.29
CA PRO A 10 -2.87 -17.18 17.92
C PRO A 10 -4.13 -16.63 17.25
N TYR A 11 -4.05 -16.25 15.98
CA TYR A 11 -5.20 -15.77 15.20
C TYR A 11 -6.39 -16.74 15.25
N ALA A 12 -6.15 -18.04 15.20
CA ALA A 12 -7.21 -19.04 15.29
C ALA A 12 -7.93 -19.05 16.65
N ALA A 13 -7.24 -18.68 17.73
CA ALA A 13 -7.81 -18.65 19.08
C ALA A 13 -8.72 -17.43 19.31
N THR A 14 -8.66 -16.40 18.46
CA THR A 14 -9.52 -15.21 18.59
C THR A 14 -10.94 -15.45 18.10
N GLY A 15 -11.17 -16.45 17.23
CA GLY A 15 -12.45 -16.68 16.57
C GLY A 15 -12.90 -15.57 15.60
N ALA A 16 -12.05 -14.56 15.35
CA ALA A 16 -12.40 -13.37 14.58
C ALA A 16 -12.04 -13.46 13.08
N PHE A 17 -11.33 -14.51 12.67
CA PHE A 17 -10.77 -14.65 11.33
C PHE A 17 -11.37 -15.84 10.58
N SER A 18 -11.43 -15.72 9.25
CA SER A 18 -11.94 -16.79 8.38
C SER A 18 -11.06 -18.03 8.44
N GLY A 19 -11.66 -19.20 8.17
CA GLY A 19 -10.93 -20.46 8.09
C GLY A 19 -9.83 -20.45 7.02
N LEU A 20 -10.04 -19.72 5.92
CA LEU A 20 -9.01 -19.56 4.89
C LEU A 20 -7.76 -18.86 5.42
N LEU A 21 -7.93 -17.76 6.17
CA LEU A 21 -6.79 -17.02 6.72
C LEU A 21 -6.03 -17.86 7.75
N THR A 22 -6.75 -18.51 8.67
CA THR A 22 -6.10 -19.33 9.70
C THR A 22 -5.41 -20.55 9.10
N ASP A 23 -5.99 -21.16 8.06
CA ASP A 23 -5.38 -22.26 7.33
C ASP A 23 -4.14 -21.84 6.54
N TYR A 24 -4.15 -20.63 5.98
CA TYR A 24 -2.99 -20.04 5.30
C TYR A 24 -1.84 -19.77 6.28
N LEU A 25 -2.13 -19.16 7.43
CA LEU A 25 -1.15 -18.90 8.49
C LEU A 25 -0.58 -20.18 9.10
N ALA A 26 -1.38 -21.25 9.13
CA ALA A 26 -0.94 -22.60 9.53
C ALA A 26 -0.22 -23.38 8.40
N GLN A 27 0.00 -22.75 7.24
CA GLN A 27 0.64 -23.34 6.06
C GLN A 27 0.05 -24.69 5.66
N LYS A 28 -1.28 -24.85 5.71
CA LYS A 28 -1.91 -26.13 5.36
C LYS A 28 -1.54 -26.55 3.93
N PRO A 29 -1.13 -27.81 3.69
CA PRO A 29 -0.69 -28.28 2.37
C PRO A 29 -1.72 -28.05 1.24
N ALA A 30 -3.01 -28.09 1.57
CA ALA A 30 -4.09 -27.84 0.62
C ALA A 30 -4.05 -26.42 0.01
N LEU A 31 -3.43 -25.45 0.69
CA LEU A 31 -3.32 -24.07 0.22
C LEU A 31 -2.03 -23.78 -0.54
N ALA A 32 -1.03 -24.68 -0.50
CA ALA A 32 0.25 -24.49 -1.16
C ALA A 32 0.15 -24.15 -2.66
N PRO A 33 -0.80 -24.71 -3.45
CA PRO A 33 -0.93 -24.34 -4.87
C PRO A 33 -1.43 -22.91 -5.13
N PHE A 34 -1.97 -22.22 -4.12
CA PHE A 34 -2.61 -20.91 -4.28
C PHE A 34 -1.68 -19.73 -3.99
N TYR A 35 -0.46 -19.98 -3.55
CA TYR A 35 0.56 -18.94 -3.35
C TYR A 35 1.94 -19.46 -3.76
N HIS A 36 2.83 -18.53 -4.11
CA HIS A 36 4.15 -18.89 -4.63
C HIS A 36 5.17 -19.17 -3.52
N ARG A 37 5.31 -18.22 -2.58
CA ARG A 37 6.21 -18.32 -1.42
C ARG A 37 5.46 -17.84 -0.18
N PHE A 38 5.62 -18.56 0.92
CA PHE A 38 5.13 -18.07 2.21
C PHE A 38 6.02 -16.90 2.66
N PRO A 39 5.47 -15.81 3.25
CA PRO A 39 6.18 -14.56 3.50
C PRO A 39 7.09 -14.64 4.74
N GLU A 40 8.04 -15.55 4.71
CA GLU A 40 9.13 -15.63 5.68
C GLU A 40 10.33 -14.84 5.19
N LEU A 41 11.11 -14.27 6.13
CA LEU A 41 12.26 -13.43 5.80
C LEU A 41 13.25 -14.14 4.87
N ALA A 42 13.51 -15.43 5.07
CA ALA A 42 14.41 -16.24 4.24
C ALA A 42 13.89 -16.47 2.81
N ALA A 43 12.57 -16.41 2.60
CA ALA A 43 11.97 -16.61 1.28
C ALA A 43 12.24 -15.42 0.33
N PHE A 44 12.60 -14.26 0.87
CA PHE A 44 12.88 -13.07 0.06
C PHE A 44 14.09 -13.20 -0.84
N GLN A 45 15.11 -14.01 -0.50
CA GLN A 45 16.25 -14.22 -1.41
C GLN A 45 15.79 -14.79 -2.75
N ALA A 46 15.01 -15.87 -2.73
CA ALA A 46 14.49 -16.48 -3.94
C ALA A 46 13.53 -15.55 -4.70
N GLN A 47 12.79 -14.69 -3.97
CA GLN A 47 11.94 -13.67 -4.58
C GLN A 47 12.75 -12.59 -5.30
N ILE A 48 13.85 -12.13 -4.69
CA ILE A 48 14.79 -11.16 -5.25
C ILE A 48 15.40 -11.70 -6.54
N ASP A 49 15.93 -12.92 -6.50
CA ASP A 49 16.58 -13.56 -7.65
C ASP A 49 15.60 -13.70 -8.83
N GLU A 50 14.37 -14.16 -8.55
CA GLU A 50 13.32 -14.29 -9.57
C GLU A 50 12.93 -12.94 -10.18
N LYS A 51 12.72 -11.93 -9.33
CA LYS A 51 12.30 -10.60 -9.79
C LYS A 51 13.41 -9.93 -10.60
N GLN A 52 14.65 -10.04 -10.15
CA GLN A 52 15.82 -9.51 -10.85
C GLN A 52 15.97 -10.13 -12.25
N ALA A 53 15.75 -11.45 -12.37
CA ALA A 53 15.82 -12.13 -13.67
C ALA A 53 14.68 -11.73 -14.63
N SER A 54 13.51 -11.36 -14.10
CA SER A 54 12.31 -11.09 -14.89
C SER A 54 12.10 -9.61 -15.26
N TYR A 55 12.64 -8.67 -14.48
CA TYR A 55 12.31 -7.25 -14.61
C TYR A 55 13.33 -6.51 -15.50
N SER A 56 12.87 -6.07 -16.67
CA SER A 56 13.78 -5.52 -17.68
C SER A 56 14.29 -4.11 -17.33
N PRO A 57 15.53 -3.74 -17.71
CA PRO A 57 16.05 -2.40 -17.54
C PRO A 57 15.16 -1.32 -18.16
N GLU A 58 14.55 -1.59 -19.31
CA GLU A 58 13.67 -0.64 -20.01
C GLU A 58 12.37 -0.43 -19.25
N ALA A 59 11.81 -1.49 -18.64
CA ALA A 59 10.64 -1.36 -17.78
C ALA A 59 10.94 -0.50 -16.54
N ARG A 60 12.11 -0.70 -15.93
CA ARG A 60 12.60 0.11 -14.81
C ARG A 60 12.75 1.58 -15.18
N GLN A 61 13.39 1.85 -16.32
CA GLN A 61 13.59 3.22 -16.81
C GLN A 61 12.26 3.93 -17.07
N ARG A 62 11.29 3.25 -17.70
CA ARG A 62 9.94 3.79 -17.90
C ARG A 62 9.26 4.11 -16.58
N LEU A 63 9.24 3.17 -15.64
CA LEU A 63 8.64 3.38 -14.31
C LEU A 63 9.24 4.61 -13.61
N VAL A 64 10.57 4.70 -13.58
CA VAL A 64 11.25 5.81 -12.89
C VAL A 64 11.01 7.14 -13.60
N ALA A 65 10.98 7.16 -14.93
CA ALA A 65 10.67 8.35 -15.71
C ALA A 65 9.26 8.85 -15.42
N ASP A 66 8.27 7.96 -15.45
CA ASP A 66 6.86 8.30 -15.21
C ASP A 66 6.64 8.80 -13.77
N LEU A 67 7.24 8.13 -12.78
CA LEU A 67 7.16 8.57 -11.38
C LEU A 67 7.85 9.93 -11.17
N ARG A 68 9.01 10.17 -11.78
CA ARG A 68 9.67 11.49 -11.70
C ARG A 68 8.82 12.59 -12.32
N ALA A 69 8.20 12.32 -13.47
CA ALA A 69 7.30 13.28 -14.11
C ALA A 69 6.10 13.60 -13.22
N GLN A 70 5.47 12.58 -12.64
CA GLN A 70 4.34 12.76 -11.73
C GLN A 70 4.72 13.55 -10.47
N TYR A 71 5.83 13.20 -9.81
CA TYR A 71 6.27 13.91 -8.62
C TYR A 71 6.79 15.33 -8.91
N ALA A 72 7.27 15.61 -10.13
CA ALA A 72 7.70 16.95 -10.52
C ALA A 72 6.57 17.98 -10.48
N GLU A 73 5.30 17.55 -10.61
CA GLU A 73 4.13 18.43 -10.47
C GLU A 73 4.02 19.06 -9.08
N LEU A 74 4.61 18.42 -8.05
CA LEU A 74 4.68 18.97 -6.68
C LEU A 74 5.83 19.96 -6.48
N GLY A 75 6.76 20.08 -7.44
CA GLY A 75 7.88 21.01 -7.39
C GLY A 75 8.72 20.91 -6.10
N ALA A 76 8.83 22.02 -5.36
CA ALA A 76 9.60 22.09 -4.12
C ALA A 76 8.96 21.33 -2.94
N GLU A 77 7.73 20.83 -3.08
CA GLU A 77 7.02 20.09 -2.04
C GLU A 77 7.41 18.60 -2.00
N VAL A 78 8.14 18.10 -3.01
CA VAL A 78 8.62 16.71 -3.02
C VAL A 78 9.54 16.48 -1.81
N PRO A 79 9.18 15.56 -0.89
CA PRO A 79 10.02 15.29 0.26
C PRO A 79 11.38 14.71 -0.17
N PRO A 80 12.50 15.11 0.48
CA PRO A 80 13.83 14.60 0.13
C PRO A 80 13.94 13.06 0.13
N ALA A 81 13.21 12.40 1.03
CA ALA A 81 13.15 10.94 1.08
C ALA A 81 12.50 10.32 -0.18
N VAL A 82 11.49 10.98 -0.75
CA VAL A 82 10.86 10.53 -2.00
C VAL A 82 11.84 10.69 -3.17
N ALA A 83 12.53 11.81 -3.26
CA ALA A 83 13.57 12.01 -4.28
C ALA A 83 14.68 10.95 -4.20
N ALA A 84 15.16 10.65 -2.99
CA ALA A 84 16.14 9.58 -2.78
C ALA A 84 15.59 8.20 -3.19
N ASN A 85 14.32 7.90 -2.88
CA ASN A 85 13.68 6.66 -3.31
C ASN A 85 13.60 6.55 -4.84
N LEU A 86 13.29 7.64 -5.56
CA LEU A 86 13.27 7.67 -7.02
C LEU A 86 14.66 7.42 -7.63
N ASP A 87 15.74 7.87 -6.96
CA ASP A 87 17.11 7.56 -7.35
C ASP A 87 17.45 6.09 -7.10
N LEU A 88 17.00 5.52 -5.98
CA LEU A 88 17.18 4.09 -5.70
C LEU A 88 16.46 3.22 -6.73
N LEU A 89 15.22 3.54 -7.10
CA LEU A 89 14.42 2.75 -8.05
C LEU A 89 15.08 2.59 -9.42
N ALA A 90 15.99 3.50 -9.80
CA ALA A 90 16.76 3.43 -11.04
C ALA A 90 17.81 2.31 -11.04
N ARG A 91 18.20 1.78 -9.87
CA ARG A 91 19.20 0.70 -9.73
C ARG A 91 18.55 -0.66 -9.92
N ASP A 92 19.24 -1.56 -10.60
CA ASP A 92 18.80 -2.94 -10.82
C ASP A 92 18.77 -3.79 -9.54
N THR A 93 19.51 -3.38 -8.51
CA THR A 93 19.51 -3.95 -7.15
C THR A 93 18.38 -3.45 -6.24
N THR A 94 17.45 -2.64 -6.76
CA THR A 94 16.35 -2.07 -5.96
C THR A 94 15.02 -2.76 -6.27
N PHE A 95 14.32 -3.14 -5.21
CA PHE A 95 12.98 -3.74 -5.23
C PHE A 95 11.97 -2.87 -4.50
N THR A 96 10.69 -3.12 -4.73
CA THR A 96 9.60 -2.40 -4.05
C THR A 96 8.89 -3.29 -3.04
N ILE A 97 8.50 -2.69 -1.91
CA ILE A 97 7.50 -3.26 -1.01
C ILE A 97 6.21 -2.49 -1.25
N THR A 98 5.30 -3.11 -2.00
CA THR A 98 4.09 -2.45 -2.47
C THR A 98 2.88 -2.89 -1.66
N THR A 99 2.10 -1.91 -1.22
CA THR A 99 0.73 -2.10 -0.70
C THR A 99 -0.16 -1.01 -1.30
N GLY A 100 -1.48 -1.11 -1.14
CA GLY A 100 -2.38 -0.09 -1.64
C GLY A 100 -3.75 -0.08 -0.97
N HIS A 101 -4.51 0.95 -1.32
CA HIS A 101 -5.92 1.11 -0.99
C HIS A 101 -6.62 2.06 -1.96
N GLN A 102 -7.94 2.00 -1.95
CA GLN A 102 -8.83 3.02 -2.49
C GLN A 102 -8.62 4.41 -1.86
N LEU A 103 -9.12 5.42 -2.56
CA LEU A 103 -8.97 6.84 -2.23
C LEU A 103 -9.99 7.27 -1.18
N ASN A 104 -9.80 6.84 0.06
CA ASN A 104 -10.69 7.22 1.15
C ASN A 104 -10.54 8.71 1.51
N LEU A 105 -11.67 9.38 1.76
CA LEU A 105 -11.69 10.69 2.39
C LEU A 105 -10.99 10.65 3.75
N PHE A 106 -10.18 11.67 4.05
CA PHE A 106 -9.44 11.82 5.31
C PHE A 106 -8.69 10.56 5.77
N THR A 107 -8.04 9.86 4.83
CA THR A 107 -7.24 8.63 5.08
C THR A 107 -8.04 7.40 5.53
N GLY A 108 -9.37 7.51 5.63
CA GLY A 108 -10.26 6.38 5.89
C GLY A 108 -9.95 5.63 7.21
N PRO A 109 -10.16 4.31 7.24
CA PRO A 109 -9.93 3.51 8.44
C PRO A 109 -8.43 3.34 8.76
N LEU A 110 -8.13 3.07 10.04
CA LEU A 110 -6.75 3.00 10.55
C LEU A 110 -5.83 2.02 9.80
N TYR A 111 -6.38 0.97 9.17
CA TYR A 111 -5.56 0.04 8.40
C TYR A 111 -4.89 0.71 7.20
N PHE A 112 -5.38 1.86 6.72
CA PHE A 112 -4.75 2.67 5.66
C PHE A 112 -3.33 3.06 6.09
N VAL A 113 -3.22 3.64 7.30
CA VAL A 113 -1.95 4.02 7.90
C VAL A 113 -1.12 2.79 8.25
N TYR A 114 -1.73 1.73 8.79
CA TYR A 114 -0.99 0.51 9.12
C TYR A 114 -0.39 -0.18 7.90
N LYS A 115 -1.06 -0.18 6.75
CA LYS A 115 -0.50 -0.68 5.49
C LYS A 115 0.77 0.09 5.11
N ILE A 116 0.73 1.43 5.14
CA ILE A 116 1.90 2.29 4.83
C ILE A 116 3.06 1.99 5.79
N VAL A 117 2.78 2.01 7.11
CA VAL A 117 3.80 1.75 8.13
C VAL A 117 4.40 0.34 7.98
N THR A 118 3.58 -0.66 7.64
CA THR A 118 4.04 -2.04 7.41
C THR A 118 4.97 -2.11 6.21
N ALA A 119 4.66 -1.45 5.09
CA ALA A 119 5.54 -1.43 3.92
C ALA A 119 6.89 -0.76 4.23
N ILE A 120 6.87 0.36 4.97
CA ILE A 120 8.10 1.05 5.40
C ILE A 120 8.94 0.16 6.32
N LYS A 121 8.32 -0.44 7.34
CA LYS A 121 9.03 -1.32 8.29
C LYS A 121 9.63 -2.53 7.59
N LEU A 122 8.86 -3.21 6.75
CA LEU A 122 9.35 -4.36 6.00
C LEU A 122 10.50 -3.98 5.07
N SER A 123 10.47 -2.79 4.45
CA SER A 123 11.59 -2.29 3.64
C SER A 123 12.86 -2.12 4.47
N GLN A 124 12.74 -1.61 5.71
CA GLN A 124 13.87 -1.47 6.64
C GLN A 124 14.41 -2.81 7.12
N GLU A 125 13.53 -3.74 7.48
CA GLU A 125 13.90 -5.11 7.90
C GLU A 125 14.62 -5.86 6.78
N LEU A 126 14.12 -5.75 5.54
CA LEU A 126 14.75 -6.37 4.38
C LEU A 126 16.09 -5.71 4.04
N LYS A 127 16.22 -4.39 4.16
CA LYS A 127 17.52 -3.73 3.96
C LYS A 127 18.56 -4.22 4.96
N ALA A 128 18.17 -4.45 6.21
CA ALA A 128 19.06 -4.98 7.24
C ALA A 128 19.45 -6.45 6.97
N ALA A 129 18.49 -7.27 6.54
CA ALA A 129 18.72 -8.68 6.23
C ALA A 129 19.49 -8.91 4.91
N TYR A 130 19.30 -8.01 3.93
CA TYR A 130 19.83 -8.12 2.57
C TYR A 130 20.54 -6.81 2.16
N PRO A 131 21.71 -6.49 2.75
CA PRO A 131 22.36 -5.18 2.62
C PRO A 131 22.85 -4.84 1.20
N ALA A 132 23.02 -5.86 0.34
CA ALA A 132 23.40 -5.70 -1.07
C ALA A 132 22.27 -5.12 -1.94
N TYR A 133 21.03 -5.12 -1.45
CA TYR A 133 19.85 -4.65 -2.17
C TYR A 133 19.22 -3.45 -1.46
N ASP A 134 18.41 -2.69 -2.18
CA ASP A 134 17.60 -1.60 -1.64
C ASP A 134 16.10 -1.93 -1.78
N PHE A 135 15.30 -1.47 -0.83
CA PHE A 135 13.86 -1.73 -0.78
C PHE A 135 13.11 -0.41 -0.63
N VAL A 136 12.31 -0.04 -1.63
CA VAL A 136 11.54 1.20 -1.63
C VAL A 136 10.07 0.89 -1.30
N PRO A 137 9.49 1.47 -0.23
CA PRO A 137 8.08 1.31 0.07
C PRO A 137 7.25 2.09 -0.96
N VAL A 138 6.26 1.42 -1.56
CA VAL A 138 5.35 2.01 -2.54
C VAL A 138 3.92 1.86 -2.03
N TYR A 139 3.21 2.98 -1.95
CA TYR A 139 1.78 3.00 -1.67
C TYR A 139 1.01 3.26 -2.96
N TRP A 140 0.31 2.24 -3.46
CA TRP A 140 -0.53 2.34 -4.65
C TRP A 140 -1.90 2.92 -4.28
N LEU A 141 -2.20 4.09 -4.86
CA LEU A 141 -3.52 4.69 -4.80
C LEU A 141 -4.38 4.05 -5.90
N ALA A 142 -5.46 3.36 -5.54
CA ALA A 142 -6.36 2.71 -6.50
C ALA A 142 -7.26 3.73 -7.22
N THR A 143 -6.66 4.67 -7.94
CA THR A 143 -7.35 5.79 -8.63
C THR A 143 -8.28 5.35 -9.74
N GLU A 144 -8.06 4.14 -10.25
CA GLU A 144 -8.82 3.52 -11.34
C GLU A 144 -10.11 2.83 -10.90
N ASP A 145 -10.33 2.70 -9.58
CA ASP A 145 -11.56 2.11 -9.05
C ASP A 145 -12.78 2.96 -9.43
N HIS A 146 -13.95 2.33 -9.49
CA HIS A 146 -15.22 2.97 -9.82
C HIS A 146 -16.20 2.94 -8.63
N ASP A 147 -15.84 2.30 -7.52
CA ASP A 147 -16.68 2.25 -6.32
C ASP A 147 -16.57 3.54 -5.49
N PHE A 148 -17.29 4.58 -5.94
CA PHE A 148 -17.40 5.83 -5.19
C PHE A 148 -18.06 5.64 -3.82
N ALA A 149 -19.01 4.70 -3.69
CA ALA A 149 -19.78 4.52 -2.47
C ALA A 149 -18.92 4.02 -1.30
N GLU A 150 -17.85 3.28 -1.58
CA GLU A 150 -16.90 2.83 -0.56
C GLU A 150 -16.05 3.99 0.01
N ILE A 151 -15.78 5.03 -0.78
CA ILE A 151 -14.83 6.08 -0.42
C ILE A 151 -15.47 7.42 -0.03
N ASN A 152 -16.76 7.61 -0.29
CA ASN A 152 -17.41 8.93 -0.18
C ASN A 152 -17.77 9.36 1.24
N SER A 153 -17.46 8.55 2.26
CA SER A 153 -17.84 8.85 3.63
C SER A 153 -16.79 8.43 4.64
N PHE A 154 -16.81 9.10 5.80
CA PHE A 154 -15.97 8.75 6.94
C PHE A 154 -16.68 9.09 8.26
N PRO A 155 -16.45 8.29 9.32
CA PRO A 155 -16.97 8.59 10.65
C PRO A 155 -16.05 9.57 11.40
N LEU A 156 -16.63 10.57 12.07
CA LEU A 156 -15.95 11.47 12.97
C LEU A 156 -16.84 11.78 14.18
N PHE A 157 -16.34 11.52 15.39
CA PHE A 157 -17.04 11.73 16.67
C PHE A 157 -18.47 11.14 16.73
N GLY A 158 -18.67 9.97 16.13
CA GLY A 158 -19.96 9.28 16.10
C GLY A 158 -20.95 9.80 15.05
N LYS A 159 -20.56 10.80 14.24
CA LYS A 159 -21.30 11.26 13.07
C LYS A 159 -20.62 10.77 11.80
N THR A 160 -21.41 10.29 10.83
CA THR A 160 -20.90 10.01 9.49
C THR A 160 -21.00 11.27 8.63
N TYR A 161 -19.90 11.62 8.00
CA TYR A 161 -19.82 12.68 7.01
C TYR A 161 -19.74 12.03 5.63
N SER A 162 -20.52 12.52 4.68
CA SER A 162 -20.62 11.97 3.33
C SER A 162 -20.54 13.10 2.32
N TRP A 163 -19.85 12.83 1.22
CA TRP A 163 -19.77 13.70 0.05
C TRP A 163 -20.61 13.11 -1.08
N ALA A 164 -21.48 13.93 -1.67
CA ALA A 164 -22.35 13.49 -2.77
C ALA A 164 -21.61 13.35 -4.11
N GLY A 165 -20.39 13.88 -4.22
CA GLY A 165 -19.60 13.90 -5.46
C GLY A 165 -19.78 15.20 -6.25
N PRO A 166 -18.96 15.40 -7.29
CA PRO A 166 -19.02 16.62 -8.11
C PRO A 166 -20.36 16.73 -8.85
N GLY A 167 -21.12 17.80 -8.57
CA GLY A 167 -22.44 18.03 -9.18
C GLY A 167 -23.56 17.15 -8.61
N GLY A 168 -23.33 16.48 -7.47
CA GLY A 168 -24.25 15.52 -6.86
C GLY A 168 -24.26 14.15 -7.57
N ALA A 169 -25.27 13.33 -7.27
CA ALA A 169 -25.34 11.93 -7.75
C ALA A 169 -25.39 11.78 -9.28
N ALA A 170 -25.79 12.82 -10.02
CA ALA A 170 -25.91 12.80 -11.47
C ALA A 170 -24.56 12.96 -12.22
N GLY A 171 -23.48 13.31 -11.52
CA GLY A 171 -22.13 13.46 -12.07
C GLY A 171 -21.19 12.27 -11.79
N LEU A 172 -21.69 11.22 -11.13
CA LEU A 172 -20.88 10.07 -10.72
C LEU A 172 -20.70 9.08 -11.87
N GLY A 173 -19.45 8.93 -12.33
CA GLY A 173 -19.07 7.94 -13.33
C GLY A 173 -17.57 7.97 -13.64
N GLY A 174 -17.02 6.79 -13.96
CA GLY A 174 -15.59 6.64 -14.26
C GLY A 174 -14.69 6.52 -13.02
N PRO A 175 -13.37 6.57 -13.23
CA PRO A 175 -12.37 6.39 -12.18
C PRO A 175 -12.46 7.42 -11.06
N VAL A 176 -12.51 6.96 -9.80
CA VAL A 176 -12.62 7.82 -8.62
C VAL A 176 -11.50 8.85 -8.51
N GLY A 177 -10.28 8.51 -8.96
CA GLY A 177 -9.14 9.42 -8.95
C GLY A 177 -9.21 10.55 -9.98
N ARG A 178 -10.25 10.58 -10.84
CA ARG A 178 -10.50 11.66 -11.80
C ARG A 178 -11.70 12.52 -11.44
N LEU A 179 -12.36 12.25 -10.32
CA LEU A 179 -13.49 13.05 -9.87
C LEU A 179 -13.00 14.44 -9.46
N SER A 180 -13.71 15.48 -9.91
CA SER A 180 -13.46 16.85 -9.44
C SER A 180 -13.76 16.94 -7.94
N LEU A 181 -12.90 17.60 -7.17
CA LEU A 181 -13.10 17.85 -5.74
C LEU A 181 -13.91 19.13 -5.47
N GLN A 182 -14.49 19.75 -6.51
CA GLN A 182 -15.31 20.95 -6.37
C GLN A 182 -16.53 20.68 -5.46
N GLY A 183 -16.74 21.55 -4.46
CA GLY A 183 -17.83 21.43 -3.49
C GLY A 183 -17.54 20.50 -2.30
N LEU A 184 -16.41 19.76 -2.31
CA LEU A 184 -16.05 18.84 -1.22
C LEU A 184 -15.92 19.56 0.13
N GLU A 185 -15.23 20.70 0.17
CA GLU A 185 -15.01 21.47 1.39
C GLU A 185 -16.33 22.01 1.97
N GLU A 186 -17.22 22.50 1.11
CA GLU A 186 -18.50 23.09 1.49
C GLU A 186 -19.45 22.05 2.11
N GLU A 187 -19.48 20.84 1.54
CA GLU A 187 -20.32 19.74 2.05
C GLU A 187 -19.78 19.13 3.35
N LEU A 188 -18.45 19.10 3.55
CA LEU A 188 -17.85 18.41 4.70
C LEU A 188 -17.55 19.31 5.89
N LEU A 189 -17.39 20.63 5.68
CA LEU A 189 -17.06 21.60 6.72
C LEU A 189 -18.26 22.45 7.19
N SER A 190 -19.46 22.20 6.67
CA SER A 190 -20.73 22.79 7.15
C SER A 190 -21.38 22.02 8.30
#